data_AF-F4ZBV4-F1
#
_entry.id   AF-F4ZBV4-F1
#
_cell.length_a   1.000
_cell.length_b   1.000
_cell.length_c   1.000
_cell.angle_alpha   90.00
_cell.angle_beta   90.00
_cell.angle_gamma   90.00
#
_symmetry.space_group_name_H-M   'P 1'
#
loop_
_entity.id
_entity.type
_entity.pdbx_description
1 polymer ?
#
loop_
_entity_poly.entity_id
_entity_poly.type
_entity_poly.pdbx_seq_one_letter_code
_entity_poly.pdbx_strand_id
1 'polypeptide(L)' 'KGTEYGVDNLVEKAKLDIVVFRTQVNTVVRTVGQAAHTGEIGDGKIFIVPVADV' A
#
# COMPACT_ATOMS: atom_id res chain seq x y z
N LYS A 1 8.43 31.16 -13.82
CA LYS A 1 9.36 30.07 -13.43
C LYS A 1 8.51 28.81 -13.32
N GLY A 2 8.67 27.90 -14.27
CA GLY A 2 7.89 26.66 -14.34
C GLY A 2 8.26 25.75 -13.18
N THR A 3 7.25 25.17 -12.54
CA THR A 3 7.40 24.23 -11.44
C THR A 3 8.14 22.99 -11.91
N GLU A 4 9.25 22.66 -11.25
CA GLU A 4 9.96 21.39 -11.43
C GLU A 4 9.04 20.24 -10.98
N TYR A 5 8.44 19.54 -11.94
CA TYR A 5 7.90 18.21 -11.71
C TYR A 5 9.05 17.22 -11.81
N GLY A 6 9.92 17.22 -10.80
CA GLY A 6 11.06 16.32 -10.71
C GLY A 6 10.57 14.88 -10.51
N VAL A 7 10.56 14.10 -11.59
CA VAL A 7 10.47 12.62 -11.54
C VAL A 7 11.63 12.04 -10.71
N ASP A 8 12.69 12.82 -10.57
CA ASP A 8 13.94 12.52 -9.86
C ASP A 8 13.78 12.30 -8.35
N ASN A 9 12.65 12.71 -7.75
CA ASN A 9 12.37 12.55 -6.31
C ASN A 9 11.35 11.44 -6.00
N LEU A 10 11.09 10.53 -6.93
CA LEU A 10 10.24 9.37 -6.68
C LEU A 10 11.04 8.29 -5.93
N VAL A 11 10.61 8.00 -4.71
CA VAL A 11 11.18 6.89 -3.93
C VAL A 11 10.54 5.58 -4.39
N GLU A 12 11.36 4.60 -4.76
CA GLU A 12 10.88 3.27 -5.13
C GLU A 12 10.13 2.61 -3.96
N LYS A 13 8.99 1.99 -4.27
CA LYS A 13 8.14 1.28 -3.31
C LYS A 13 7.70 -0.05 -3.92
N ALA A 14 7.79 -1.11 -3.14
CA ALA A 14 7.20 -2.39 -3.51
C ALA A 14 5.66 -2.28 -3.46
N LYS A 15 4.99 -2.84 -4.47
CA LYS A 15 3.53 -2.96 -4.52
C LYS A 15 3.14 -4.42 -4.33
N LEU A 16 2.20 -4.66 -3.44
CA LEU A 16 1.62 -5.98 -3.19
C LEU A 16 0.12 -5.93 -3.44
N ASP A 17 -0.36 -6.77 -4.37
CA ASP A 17 -1.79 -6.94 -4.66
C ASP A 17 -2.22 -8.34 -4.18
N ILE A 18 -3.20 -8.40 -3.26
CA ILE A 18 -3.66 -9.64 -2.64
C ILE A 18 -5.18 -9.70 -2.74
N VAL A 19 -5.70 -10.78 -3.34
CA VAL A 19 -7.13 -11.10 -3.31
C VAL A 19 -7.38 -12.04 -2.15
N VAL A 20 -8.33 -11.69 -1.29
CA VAL A 20 -8.68 -12.46 -0.09
C VAL A 20 -10.19 -12.49 0.09
N PHE A 21 -10.68 -13.48 0.83
CA PHE A 21 -12.10 -13.51 1.20
C PHE A 21 -12.46 -12.33 2.10
N ARG A 22 -13.71 -11.85 2.00
CA ARG A 22 -14.22 -10.72 2.81
C ARG A 22 -13.98 -10.90 4.30
N THR A 23 -14.08 -12.12 4.80
CA THR A 23 -13.87 -12.47 6.21
C THR A 23 -12.41 -12.30 6.66
N GLN A 24 -11.46 -12.28 5.73
CA GLN A 24 -10.02 -12.19 6.02
C GLN A 24 -9.46 -10.76 5.93
N VAL A 25 -10.21 -9.81 5.34
CA VAL A 25 -9.74 -8.44 5.06
C VAL A 25 -9.11 -7.78 6.30
N ASN A 26 -9.82 -7.75 7.43
CA ASN A 26 -9.31 -7.12 8.64
C ASN A 26 -8.04 -7.78 9.20
N THR A 27 -7.96 -9.11 9.11
CA THR A 27 -6.78 -9.85 9.56
C THR A 27 -5.59 -9.54 8.67
N VAL A 28 -5.77 -9.54 7.35
CA VAL A 28 -4.72 -9.26 6.38
C VAL A 28 -4.21 -7.83 6.50
N VAL A 29 -5.11 -6.85 6.58
CA VAL A 29 -4.75 -5.43 6.74
C VAL A 29 -3.91 -5.22 8.01
N ARG A 30 -4.32 -5.81 9.14
CA ARG A 30 -3.59 -5.70 10.40
C ARG A 30 -2.22 -6.37 10.31
N THR A 31 -2.15 -7.60 9.81
CA THR A 31 -0.90 -8.36 9.72
C THR A 31 0.10 -7.67 8.79
N VAL A 32 -0.32 -7.24 7.60
CA VAL A 32 0.54 -6.52 6.66
C VAL A 32 0.97 -5.17 7.24
N GLY A 33 0.03 -4.42 7.83
CA GLY A 33 0.34 -3.16 8.48
C GLY A 33 1.39 -3.30 9.58
N GLN A 34 1.25 -4.30 10.46
CA GLN A 34 2.22 -4.56 11.53
C GLN A 34 3.59 -5.01 10.99
N ALA A 35 3.61 -5.86 9.95
CA ALA A 35 4.85 -6.37 9.38
C ALA A 35 5.62 -5.30 8.58
N ALA A 36 4.91 -4.36 7.95
CA ALA A 36 5.51 -3.31 7.12
C ALA A 36 5.80 -2.01 7.88
N HIS A 37 5.30 -1.85 9.12
CA HIS A 37 5.47 -0.64 9.90
C HIS A 37 6.89 -0.53 10.46
N THR A 38 7.61 0.51 10.06
CA THR A 38 8.95 0.84 10.59
C THR A 38 8.90 1.97 11.61
N GLY A 39 7.85 2.80 11.58
CA GLY A 39 7.73 4.01 12.39
C GLY A 39 8.30 5.26 11.72
N GLU A 40 8.98 5.11 10.59
CA GLU A 40 9.57 6.20 9.83
C GLU A 40 8.64 6.73 8.73
N ILE A 41 8.94 7.93 8.23
CA ILE A 41 8.18 8.53 7.13
C ILE A 41 8.36 7.67 5.87
N GLY A 42 7.23 7.21 5.32
CA GLY A 42 7.21 6.49 4.04
C GLY A 42 6.86 5.01 4.13
N ASP A 43 6.37 4.51 5.26
CA ASP A 43 5.85 3.12 5.41
C ASP A 43 4.78 2.73 4.37
N GLY A 44 4.12 3.71 3.77
CA GLY A 44 3.21 3.51 2.66
C GLY A 44 1.74 3.51 3.08
N LYS A 45 0.90 2.84 2.29
CA LYS A 45 -0.56 2.82 2.44
C LYS A 45 -1.12 1.46 2.03
N ILE A 46 -2.21 1.04 2.67
CA ILE A 46 -2.99 -0.14 2.28
C ILE A 46 -4.31 0.34 1.71
N PHE A 47 -4.64 -0.11 0.51
CA PHE A 47 -5.91 0.18 -0.16
C PHE A 47 -6.75 -1.10 -0.21
N ILE A 48 -8.06 -0.97 0.03
CA ILE A 48 -9.02 -2.07 -0.05
C ILE A 48 -9.98 -1.79 -1.18
N VAL A 49 -10.06 -2.70 -2.14
CA VAL A 49 -10.95 -2.59 -3.30
C VAL A 49 -11.81 -3.86 -3.37
N PRO A 50 -13.15 -3.75 -3.48
CA PRO A 50 -14.01 -4.91 -3.68
C PRO A 50 -13.70 -5.62 -5.00
N VAL A 51 -13.62 -6.95 -4.98
CA VAL A 51 -13.48 -7.79 -6.17
C VAL A 51 -14.86 -8.34 -6.53
N ALA A 52 -15.30 -8.13 -7.76
CA ALA A 52 -16.64 -8.53 -8.22
C ALA A 52 -16.71 -9.99 -8.67
N ASP A 53 -15.67 -10.47 -9.34
CA ASP A 53 -15.53 -11.84 -9.83
C ASP A 53 -14.05 -12.25 -9.77
N VAL A 54 -13.78 -13.55 -9.59
CA VAL A 54 -12.43 -14.11 -9.42
C VAL A 54 -12.17 -15.22 -10.43
#